data_AF-A0A3D9H3Z0-F1
#
_entry.id   AF-A0A3D9H3Z0-F1
#
_cell.length_a   1.000
_cell.length_b   1.000
_cell.length_c   1.000
_cell.angle_alpha   90.00
_cell.angle_beta   90.00
_cell.angle_gamma   90.00
#
_symmetry.space_group_name_H-M   'P 1'
#
loop_
_entity.id
_entity.type
_entity.pdbx_description
1 polymer ?
#
loop_
_entity_poly.entity_id
_entity_poly.type
_entity_poly.pdbx_seq_one_letter_code
_entity_poly.pdbx_strand_id
1 'polypeptide(L)'
;MTRDQIENTVIRLAAEAFDLPADNLSMTTSMEETRAWDSFAHVALVSGAEETFGLDLPPQESAYFETLSQVADALEKHMAG
;
A
#
# COMPACT_ATOMS: atom_id res chain seq x y z
N MET A 1 -8.88 9.78 9.12
CA MET A 1 -8.11 8.70 9.76
C MET A 1 -6.86 9.29 10.38
N THR A 2 -6.33 8.69 11.45
CA THR A 2 -4.98 8.98 11.95
C THR A 2 -3.93 8.25 11.12
N ARG A 3 -2.66 8.66 11.20
CA ARG A 3 -1.54 7.98 10.53
C ARG A 3 -1.51 6.48 10.84
N ASP A 4 -1.58 6.11 12.11
CA ASP A 4 -1.60 4.71 12.55
C ASP A 4 -2.75 3.91 11.92
N GLN A 5 -3.92 4.53 11.72
CA GLN A 5 -5.05 3.86 11.06
C GLN A 5 -4.77 3.60 9.57
N ILE A 6 -4.10 4.53 8.89
CA ILE A 6 -3.70 4.38 7.48
C ILE A 6 -2.68 3.25 7.36
N GLU A 7 -1.62 3.28 8.17
CA GLU A 7 -0.56 2.26 8.14
C GLU A 7 -1.10 0.85 8.43
N ASN A 8 -1.94 0.69 9.45
CA ASN A 8 -2.58 -0.59 9.76
C ASN A 8 -3.45 -1.10 8.60
N THR A 9 -4.13 -0.19 7.91
CA THR A 9 -4.96 -0.54 6.74
C THR A 9 -4.09 -0.96 5.55
N VAL A 10 -2.99 -0.24 5.30
CA VAL A 10 -2.03 -0.57 4.24
C VAL A 10 -1.40 -1.94 4.50
N ILE A 11 -1.01 -2.26 5.74
CA ILE A 11 -0.48 -3.59 6.10
C ILE A 11 -1.50 -4.68 5.81
N ARG A 12 -2.77 -4.46 6.17
CA ARG A 12 -3.84 -5.43 5.90
C ARG A 12 -4.04 -5.64 4.39
N LEU A 13 -4.10 -4.57 3.61
CA LEU A 13 -4.25 -4.66 2.15
C LEU A 13 -3.04 -5.35 1.50
N ALA A 14 -1.83 -5.05 1.98
CA ALA A 14 -0.61 -5.71 1.52
C ALA A 14 -0.60 -7.20 1.89
N ALA A 15 -1.05 -7.57 3.08
CA ALA A 15 -1.19 -8.97 3.50
C ALA A 15 -2.15 -9.74 2.58
N GLU A 16 -3.29 -9.14 2.26
CA GLU A 16 -4.28 -9.69 1.33
C GLU A 16 -3.72 -9.80 -0.10
N ALA A 17 -3.04 -8.76 -0.60
CA ALA A 17 -2.50 -8.73 -1.96
C ALA A 17 -1.30 -9.68 -2.15
N PHE A 18 -0.45 -9.82 -1.12
CA PHE A 18 0.78 -10.61 -1.18
C PHE A 18 0.56 -12.07 -0.76
N ASP A 19 -0.63 -12.40 -0.27
CA ASP A 19 -0.94 -13.70 0.36
C ASP A 19 0.07 -14.02 1.49
N LEU A 20 0.34 -13.02 2.33
CA LEU A 20 1.27 -13.10 3.46
C LEU A 20 0.57 -12.73 4.77
N PRO A 21 0.97 -13.31 5.92
CA PRO A 21 0.50 -12.84 7.22
C PRO A 21 0.87 -11.37 7.45
N ALA A 22 -0.06 -10.56 7.96
CA ALA A 22 0.19 -9.16 8.30
C ALA A 22 1.39 -8.98 9.25
N ASP A 23 1.60 -9.93 10.17
CA ASP A 23 2.72 -9.94 11.12
C ASP A 23 4.10 -10.06 10.43
N ASN A 24 4.15 -10.47 9.16
CA ASN A 24 5.38 -10.53 8.35
C ASN A 24 5.66 -9.22 7.59
N LEU A 25 4.78 -8.23 7.70
CA LEU A 25 4.86 -6.98 6.95
C LEU A 25 5.01 -5.79 7.90
N SER A 26 5.65 -4.74 7.42
CA SER A 26 5.81 -3.47 8.12
C SER A 26 5.87 -2.33 7.11
N MET A 27 5.84 -1.08 7.58
CA MET A 27 5.99 0.09 6.70
C MET A 27 7.32 0.11 5.93
N THR A 28 8.35 -0.59 6.42
CA THR A 28 9.65 -0.72 5.74
C THR A 28 9.70 -1.89 4.76
N THR A 29 8.66 -2.73 4.68
CA THR A 29 8.57 -3.79 3.66
C THR A 29 8.70 -3.17 2.29
N SER A 30 9.65 -3.69 1.51
CA SER A 30 9.96 -3.20 0.18
C SER A 30 9.61 -4.21 -0.91
N MET A 31 9.35 -3.72 -2.12
CA MET A 31 9.12 -4.55 -3.30
C MET A 31 10.36 -5.38 -3.66
N GLU A 32 11.56 -4.81 -3.48
CA GLU A 32 12.83 -5.48 -3.79
C GLU A 32 13.06 -6.73 -2.92
N GLU A 33 12.77 -6.64 -1.61
CA GLU A 33 13.03 -7.73 -0.67
C GLU A 33 11.83 -8.69 -0.52
N THR A 34 10.64 -8.28 -0.99
CA THR A 34 9.41 -9.07 -0.87
C THR A 34 9.09 -9.75 -2.18
N ARG A 35 9.50 -11.02 -2.32
CA ARG A 35 9.22 -11.82 -3.53
C ARG A 35 7.73 -11.89 -3.89
N ALA A 36 6.84 -11.86 -2.90
CA ALA A 36 5.40 -11.88 -3.11
C ALA A 36 4.85 -10.53 -3.62
N TRP A 37 5.64 -9.45 -3.54
CA TRP A 37 5.31 -8.15 -4.11
C TRP A 37 5.62 -8.13 -5.61
N ASP A 38 4.78 -8.91 -6.26
CA ASP A 38 4.40 -8.96 -7.66
C ASP A 38 4.17 -7.67 -8.44
N SER A 39 4.24 -7.70 -9.78
CA SER A 39 3.54 -6.70 -10.61
C SER A 39 2.01 -6.81 -10.45
N PHE A 40 1.46 -8.03 -10.33
CA PHE A 40 0.03 -8.22 -10.09
C PHE A 40 -0.34 -7.84 -8.66
N ALA A 41 0.50 -8.24 -7.70
CA ALA A 41 0.29 -7.92 -6.29
C ALA A 41 0.39 -6.41 -6.01
N HIS A 42 1.28 -5.70 -6.71
CA HIS A 42 1.37 -4.25 -6.67
C HIS A 42 0.07 -3.59 -7.17
N VAL A 43 -0.44 -4.01 -8.33
CA VAL A 43 -1.72 -3.48 -8.86
C VAL A 43 -2.86 -3.78 -7.89
N ALA A 44 -2.93 -5.00 -7.33
CA ALA A 44 -3.95 -5.35 -6.34
C ALA A 44 -3.88 -4.49 -5.07
N LEU A 45 -2.67 -4.23 -4.56
CA LEU A 45 -2.46 -3.34 -3.41
C LEU A 45 -2.94 -1.91 -3.71
N VAL A 46 -2.52 -1.34 -4.85
CA VAL A 46 -2.90 0.03 -5.24
C VAL A 46 -4.41 0.14 -5.42
N SER A 47 -5.04 -0.77 -6.17
CA SER A 47 -6.49 -0.75 -6.39
C SER A 47 -7.28 -0.98 -5.11
N GLY A 48 -6.83 -1.89 -4.23
CA GLY A 48 -7.45 -2.11 -2.93
C GLY A 48 -7.35 -0.89 -2.01
N ALA A 49 -6.25 -0.15 -2.08
CA ALA A 49 -6.08 1.10 -1.36
C ALA A 49 -7.00 2.20 -1.92
N GLU A 50 -7.05 2.39 -3.24
CA GLU A 50 -7.97 3.33 -3.89
C GLU A 50 -9.43 3.08 -3.50
N GLU A 51 -9.89 1.83 -3.55
CA GLU A 51 -11.24 1.43 -3.16
C GLU A 51 -11.50 1.68 -1.67
N THR A 52 -10.56 1.27 -0.80
CA THR A 52 -10.74 1.39 0.67
C THR A 52 -10.79 2.84 1.13
N PHE A 53 -10.00 3.72 0.52
CA PHE A 53 -9.90 5.12 0.91
C PHE A 53 -10.79 6.05 0.06
N GLY A 54 -11.40 5.54 -1.01
CA GLY A 54 -12.23 6.34 -1.92
C GLY A 54 -11.43 7.37 -2.70
N LEU A 55 -10.21 7.00 -3.13
CA LEU A 55 -9.25 7.86 -3.81
C LEU A 55 -8.92 7.33 -5.20
N ASP A 56 -8.36 8.20 -6.04
CA ASP A 56 -7.76 7.85 -7.35
C ASP A 56 -6.31 8.33 -7.31
N LEU A 57 -5.36 7.39 -7.23
CA LEU A 57 -3.94 7.70 -7.13
C LEU A 57 -3.36 7.87 -8.54
N PRO A 58 -2.62 8.97 -8.81
CA PRO A 58 -2.04 9.18 -10.13
C PRO A 58 -1.18 7.97 -10.57
N PRO A 59 -1.37 7.40 -11.78
CA PRO A 59 -0.61 6.23 -12.23
C PRO A 59 0.91 6.44 -12.25
N GLN A 60 1.35 7.68 -12.47
CA GLN A 60 2.76 8.06 -12.44
C GLN A 60 3.33 8.13 -11.03
N GLU A 61 2.50 8.18 -9.99
CA GLU A 61 2.93 8.14 -8.59
C GLU A 61 2.86 6.68 -8.09
N SER A 62 1.73 6.01 -8.31
CA SER A 62 1.51 4.66 -7.80
C SER A 62 2.44 3.61 -8.41
N ALA A 63 2.82 3.74 -9.68
CA ALA A 63 3.73 2.81 -10.35
C ALA A 63 5.16 2.76 -9.76
N TYR A 64 5.55 3.74 -8.94
CA TYR A 64 6.89 3.80 -8.33
C TYR A 64 6.87 3.56 -6.82
N PHE A 65 5.79 2.99 -6.26
CA PHE A 65 5.82 2.55 -4.87
C PHE A 65 6.76 1.36 -4.71
N GLU A 66 7.82 1.58 -3.93
CA GLU A 66 8.84 0.59 -3.58
C GLU A 66 8.69 0.12 -2.13
N THR A 67 7.94 0.84 -1.28
CA THR A 67 7.71 0.50 0.13
C THR A 67 6.27 0.75 0.56
N LEU A 68 5.80 0.03 1.59
CA LEU A 68 4.47 0.27 2.15
C LEU A 68 4.32 1.66 2.78
N SER A 69 5.40 2.26 3.30
CA SER A 69 5.39 3.65 3.77
C SER A 69 5.02 4.63 2.65
N GLN A 70 5.56 4.45 1.44
CA GLN A 70 5.24 5.34 0.31
C GLN A 70 3.76 5.26 -0.08
N VAL A 71 3.16 4.08 0.04
CA VAL A 71 1.71 3.89 -0.16
C VAL A 71 0.93 4.69 0.89
N ALA A 72 1.29 4.55 2.18
CA ALA A 72 0.63 5.28 3.26
C ALA A 72 0.80 6.81 3.13
N ASP A 73 1.98 7.27 2.73
CA ASP A 73 2.29 8.68 2.50
C ASP A 73 1.46 9.26 1.35
N ALA A 74 1.32 8.51 0.26
CA ALA A 74 0.48 8.91 -0.87
C ALA A 74 -1.00 9.02 -0.45
N LEU A 75 -1.52 8.02 0.27
CA LEU A 75 -2.90 8.04 0.76
C LEU A 75 -3.14 9.24 1.68
N GLU A 76 -2.28 9.47 2.67
CA GLU A 76 -2.39 10.60 3.59
C GLU A 76 -2.38 11.95 2.85
N LYS A 77 -1.46 12.11 1.89
CA LYS A 77 -1.36 13.30 1.04
C LYS A 77 -2.64 13.56 0.25
N HIS A 78 -3.22 12.53 -0.37
CA HIS A 78 -4.42 12.66 -1.21
C HIS A 78 -5.73 12.73 -0.40
N MET A 79 -5.75 12.26 0.85
CA MET A 79 -6.87 12.48 1.78
C MET A 79 -6.93 13.91 2.34
N ALA A 80 -5.79 14.60 2.39
CA ALA A 80 -5.69 15.96 2.93
C ALA A 80 -5.98 17.06 1.90
N GLY A 81 -6.12 16.70 0.62
CA GLY A 81 -6.46 17.60 -0.49
C GLY A 81 -7.96 17.62 -0.78
#